data_AF-A0A528IQL5-F1
#
_entry.id   AF-A0A528IQL5-F1
#
_cell.length_a   1.000
_cell.length_b   1.000
_cell.length_c   1.000
_cell.angle_alpha   90.00
_cell.angle_beta   90.00
_cell.angle_gamma   90.00
#
_symmetry.space_group_name_H-M   'P 1'
#
loop_
_entity.id
_entity.type
_entity.pdbx_description
1 polymer ?
#
loop_
_entity_poly.entity_id
_entity_poly.type
_entity_poly.pdbx_seq_one_letter_code
_entity_poly.pdbx_strand_id
1 'polypeptide(L)'
;GEFVVIVDYKGTRRPDTGTAELTDGEWQVQTYAWLRHEQRRSRRVAAGILVYINELAPGEGDILALRAALRASRTDVAAVRDSDKRMLENWRPGARADFSPEFLFSRAVRVIPINDASITVATGAFDQTVASIETCVQLEETAVSILQTWVDDCKDAKTCAACDFRYFCEGYQRTGNKIGEEDTVQDEI
;
A
#
# COMPACT_ATOMS: atom_id res chain seq x y z
N GLY A 1 -17.79 23.90 -14.23
CA GLY A 1 -18.34 22.56 -14.48
C GLY A 1 -18.38 21.80 -13.17
N GLU A 2 -19.36 20.92 -12.98
CA GLU A 2 -19.43 20.05 -11.81
C GLU A 2 -18.57 18.80 -12.03
N PHE A 3 -17.79 18.40 -11.03
CA PHE A 3 -16.95 17.20 -11.08
C PHE A 3 -17.08 16.41 -9.78
N VAL A 4 -16.66 15.15 -9.82
CA VAL A 4 -16.59 14.26 -8.66
C VAL A 4 -15.13 14.02 -8.29
N VAL A 5 -14.86 13.93 -7.00
CA VAL A 5 -13.59 13.47 -6.44
C VAL A 5 -13.87 12.22 -5.63
N ILE A 6 -13.03 11.21 -5.80
CA ILE A 6 -13.08 9.98 -5.01
C ILE A 6 -12.05 10.13 -3.89
N VAL A 7 -12.47 9.88 -2.65
CA VAL A 7 -11.59 9.93 -1.48
C VAL A 7 -11.58 8.56 -0.82
N ASP A 8 -10.39 8.01 -0.62
CA ASP A 8 -10.19 6.73 0.05
C ASP A 8 -9.18 6.88 1.19
N TYR A 9 -9.46 6.20 2.30
CA TYR A 9 -8.70 6.32 3.54
C TYR A 9 -7.88 5.05 3.78
N LYS A 10 -6.60 5.21 4.09
CA LYS A 10 -5.65 4.13 4.36
C LYS A 10 -5.13 4.23 5.80
N GLY A 11 -5.29 3.15 6.56
CA GLY A 11 -4.71 2.99 7.91
C GLY A 11 -3.26 2.52 7.91
N THR A 12 -2.51 2.85 6.86
CA THR A 12 -1.12 2.45 6.65
C THR A 12 -0.27 3.66 6.33
N ARG A 13 1.05 3.53 6.51
CA ARG A 13 2.04 4.51 6.02
C ARG A 13 1.89 4.70 4.51
N ARG A 14 2.20 5.90 4.01
CA ARG A 14 2.37 6.13 2.57
C ARG A 14 3.45 5.17 2.03
N PRO A 15 3.15 4.34 1.01
CA PRO A 15 4.13 3.41 0.47
C PRO A 15 5.36 4.11 -0.11
N ASP A 16 6.48 3.39 -0.15
CA ASP A 16 7.69 3.85 -0.83
C ASP A 16 7.46 3.93 -2.36
N THR A 17 8.16 4.81 -3.06
CA THR A 17 8.09 4.90 -4.52
C THR A 17 8.61 3.63 -5.19
N GLY A 18 7.93 3.19 -6.25
CA GLY A 18 8.31 1.99 -7.00
C GLY A 18 7.86 0.67 -6.36
N THR A 19 7.05 0.73 -5.30
CA THR A 19 6.42 -0.44 -4.70
C THR A 19 5.10 -0.81 -5.40
N ALA A 20 4.70 -2.07 -5.30
CA ALA A 20 3.43 -2.54 -5.87
C ALA A 20 2.26 -1.86 -5.16
N GLU A 21 2.33 -1.72 -3.84
CA GLU A 21 1.32 -1.12 -2.98
C GLU A 21 1.00 0.32 -3.38
N LEU A 22 2.01 1.10 -3.81
CA LEU A 22 1.80 2.46 -4.32
C LEU A 22 0.98 2.45 -5.62
N THR A 23 1.26 1.49 -6.49
CA THR A 23 0.63 1.31 -7.80
C THR A 23 -0.79 0.76 -7.66
N ASP A 24 -0.98 -0.23 -6.79
CA ASP A 24 -2.27 -0.85 -6.48
C ASP A 24 -3.25 0.18 -5.90
N GLY A 25 -2.76 1.04 -5.01
CA GLY A 25 -3.53 2.18 -4.50
C GLY A 25 -3.98 3.13 -5.62
N GLU A 26 -3.15 3.36 -6.63
CA GLU A 26 -3.57 4.14 -7.81
C GLU A 26 -4.63 3.41 -8.62
N TRP A 27 -4.38 2.15 -8.97
CA TRP A 27 -5.31 1.35 -9.75
C TRP A 27 -6.67 1.22 -9.09
N GLN A 28 -6.73 1.11 -7.77
CA GLN A 28 -7.98 1.06 -7.03
C GLN A 28 -8.84 2.31 -7.29
N VAL A 29 -8.25 3.51 -7.18
CA VAL A 29 -9.02 4.74 -7.35
C VAL A 29 -9.42 4.97 -8.82
N GLN A 30 -8.58 4.54 -9.77
CA GLN A 30 -8.92 4.53 -11.20
C GLN A 30 -10.09 3.57 -11.49
N THR A 31 -10.09 2.39 -10.86
CA THR A 31 -11.17 1.40 -10.99
C THR A 31 -12.48 1.93 -10.41
N TYR A 32 -12.42 2.63 -9.27
CA TYR A 32 -13.60 3.32 -8.73
C TYR A 32 -14.10 4.42 -9.67
N ALA A 33 -13.21 5.14 -10.35
CA ALA A 33 -13.60 6.11 -11.35
C ALA A 33 -14.31 5.46 -12.55
N TRP A 34 -13.80 4.33 -13.03
CA TRP A 34 -14.45 3.52 -14.06
C TRP A 34 -15.85 3.06 -13.63
N LEU A 35 -15.97 2.44 -12.45
CA LEU A 35 -17.26 2.02 -11.89
C LEU A 35 -18.25 3.18 -11.78
N ARG A 36 -17.75 4.37 -11.45
CA ARG A 36 -18.59 5.57 -11.38
C ARG A 36 -19.06 6.00 -12.77
N HIS A 37 -18.23 5.89 -13.80
CA HIS A 37 -18.58 6.25 -15.18
C HIS A 37 -19.68 5.34 -15.75
N GLU A 38 -19.67 4.05 -15.40
CA GLU A 38 -20.69 3.06 -15.82
C GLU A 38 -22.10 3.34 -15.25
N GLN A 39 -22.21 4.15 -14.20
CA GLN A 39 -23.51 4.48 -13.61
C GLN A 39 -24.29 5.48 -14.47
N ARG A 40 -25.61 5.31 -14.56
CA ARG A 40 -26.48 6.24 -15.29
C ARG A 40 -26.35 7.66 -14.71
N ARG A 41 -26.21 8.65 -15.60
CA ARG A 41 -26.01 10.08 -15.25
C ARG A 41 -24.75 10.32 -14.41
N SER A 42 -23.71 9.53 -14.62
CA SER A 42 -22.42 9.74 -13.99
C SER A 42 -21.84 11.12 -14.37
N ARG A 43 -21.25 11.78 -13.37
CA ARG A 43 -20.45 12.99 -13.57
C ARG A 43 -19.01 12.57 -13.77
N ARG A 44 -18.27 13.35 -14.55
CA ARG A 44 -16.83 13.13 -14.71
C ARG A 44 -16.14 13.14 -13.35
N VAL A 45 -15.40 12.08 -13.07
CA VAL A 45 -14.45 12.02 -11.95
C VAL A 45 -13.17 12.74 -12.39
N ALA A 46 -12.79 13.78 -11.67
CA ALA A 46 -11.63 14.61 -12.03
C ALA A 46 -10.34 14.16 -11.31
N ALA A 47 -10.47 13.64 -10.10
CA ALA A 47 -9.34 13.23 -9.28
C ALA A 47 -9.74 12.14 -8.27
N GLY A 48 -8.75 11.34 -7.92
CA GLY A 48 -8.72 10.48 -6.74
C GLY A 48 -7.88 11.12 -5.64
N ILE A 49 -8.22 10.88 -4.39
CA ILE A 49 -7.43 11.28 -3.23
C ILE A 49 -7.26 10.06 -2.33
N LEU A 50 -6.01 9.65 -2.10
CA LEU A 50 -5.67 8.71 -1.04
C LEU A 50 -5.24 9.50 0.20
N VAL A 51 -5.81 9.15 1.34
CA VAL A 51 -5.48 9.74 2.65
C VAL A 51 -4.85 8.67 3.55
N TYR A 52 -3.54 8.74 3.73
CA TYR A 52 -2.78 7.90 4.65
C TYR A 52 -2.87 8.47 6.07
N ILE A 53 -3.77 7.92 6.88
CA ILE A 53 -4.10 8.49 8.20
C ILE A 53 -2.89 8.43 9.14
N ASN A 54 -2.11 7.34 9.10
CA ASN A 54 -0.94 7.16 9.96
C ASN A 54 0.14 8.23 9.72
N GLU A 55 0.17 8.87 8.54
CA GLU A 55 1.10 9.96 8.26
C GLU A 55 0.75 11.26 9.01
N LEU A 56 -0.45 11.38 9.57
CA LEU A 56 -0.84 12.53 10.41
C LEU A 56 -0.28 12.43 11.83
N ALA A 57 0.03 11.22 12.29
CA ALA A 57 0.59 10.93 13.60
C ALA A 57 1.43 9.64 13.52
N PRO A 58 2.62 9.69 12.88
CA PRO A 58 3.39 8.49 12.59
C PRO A 58 3.92 7.83 13.86
N GLY A 59 3.77 6.51 13.95
CA GLY A 59 4.36 5.70 15.01
C GLY A 59 5.88 5.53 14.86
N GLU A 60 6.51 4.84 15.81
CA GLU A 60 7.96 4.62 15.79
C GLU A 60 8.41 3.86 14.53
N GLY A 61 7.72 2.77 14.19
CA GLY A 61 7.98 1.99 12.98
C GLY A 61 7.82 2.80 11.70
N ASP A 62 6.83 3.69 11.63
CA ASP A 62 6.60 4.57 10.47
C ASP A 62 7.76 5.57 10.29
N ILE A 63 8.27 6.13 11.39
CA ILE A 63 9.40 7.06 11.37
C ILE A 63 10.68 6.34 10.95
N LEU A 64 10.92 5.13 11.47
CA LEU A 64 12.07 4.31 11.06
C LEU A 64 12.01 3.97 9.58
N ALA A 65 10.86 3.52 9.09
CA ALA A 65 10.63 3.23 7.68
C ALA A 65 10.80 4.48 6.80
N LEU A 66 10.29 5.64 7.25
CA LEU A 66 10.47 6.93 6.57
C LEU A 66 11.94 7.33 6.46
N ARG A 67 12.72 7.19 7.53
CA ARG A 67 14.16 7.48 7.49
C ARG A 67 14.89 6.56 6.51
N ALA A 68 14.55 5.28 6.48
CA ALA A 68 15.12 4.32 5.53
C ALA A 68 14.78 4.71 4.09
N ALA A 69 13.50 5.03 3.81
CA ALA A 69 13.03 5.46 2.50
C ALA A 69 13.74 6.75 2.03
N LEU A 70 13.91 7.73 2.91
CA LEU A 70 14.62 8.97 2.59
C LEU A 70 16.09 8.73 2.24
N ARG A 71 16.80 7.88 3.01
CA ARG A 71 18.19 7.51 2.70
C ARG A 71 18.31 6.79 1.36
N ALA A 72 17.32 5.98 1.01
CA ALA A 72 17.26 5.25 -0.25
C ALA A 72 16.64 6.04 -1.41
N SER A 73 16.24 7.31 -1.20
CA SER A 73 15.49 8.12 -2.18
C SER A 73 14.21 7.46 -2.70
N ARG A 74 13.51 6.71 -1.84
CA ARG A 74 12.27 5.98 -2.18
C ARG A 74 11.00 6.63 -1.64
N THR A 75 10.96 7.96 -1.59
CA THR A 75 9.75 8.69 -1.19
C THR A 75 9.46 9.82 -2.15
N ASP A 76 8.18 10.03 -2.44
CA ASP A 76 7.68 11.11 -3.29
C ASP A 76 7.45 12.42 -2.52
N VAL A 77 7.56 12.40 -1.18
CA VAL A 77 7.38 13.56 -0.32
C VAL A 77 8.53 13.66 0.68
N ALA A 78 9.46 14.56 0.39
CA ALA A 78 10.60 14.85 1.26
C ALA A 78 10.32 16.01 2.23
N ALA A 79 11.01 16.02 3.37
CA ALA A 79 10.97 17.13 4.30
C ALA A 79 11.65 18.37 3.68
N VAL A 80 10.88 19.44 3.48
CA VAL A 80 11.39 20.69 2.89
C VAL A 80 11.99 21.59 3.97
N ARG A 81 11.33 21.71 5.12
CA ARG A 81 11.78 22.53 6.25
C ARG A 81 12.97 21.90 6.96
N ASP A 82 13.94 22.72 7.33
CA ASP A 82 15.13 22.25 8.03
C ASP A 82 14.83 21.70 9.43
N SER A 83 13.76 22.19 10.08
CA SER A 83 13.28 21.63 11.35
C SER A 83 12.87 20.16 11.21
N ASP A 84 12.10 19.84 10.17
CA ASP A 84 11.61 18.49 9.92
C ASP A 84 12.75 17.55 9.49
N LYS A 85 13.70 18.05 8.66
CA LYS A 85 14.92 17.31 8.30
C LYS A 85 15.75 16.97 9.54
N ARG A 86 16.04 17.96 10.39
CA ARG A 86 16.81 17.75 11.62
C ARG A 86 16.08 16.83 12.59
N MET A 87 14.76 16.91 12.65
CA MET A 87 13.95 15.98 13.44
C MET A 87 14.13 14.56 12.93
N LEU A 88 13.95 14.30 11.64
CA LEU A 88 14.17 12.98 11.02
C LEU A 88 15.61 12.48 11.22
N GLU A 89 16.60 13.35 11.14
CA GLU A 89 18.01 12.99 11.32
C GLU A 89 18.33 12.60 12.75
N ASN A 90 17.81 13.34 13.74
CA ASN A 90 18.18 13.20 15.14
C ASN A 90 17.20 12.40 16.00
N TRP A 91 16.02 12.07 15.46
CA TRP A 91 14.98 11.31 16.18
C TRP A 91 15.50 9.93 16.64
N ARG A 92 15.02 9.51 17.82
CA ARG A 92 15.35 8.25 18.48
C ARG A 92 14.07 7.55 18.95
N PRO A 93 14.03 6.21 19.00
CA PRO A 93 12.93 5.47 19.61
C PRO A 93 12.60 5.97 21.02
N GLY A 94 11.31 6.03 21.37
CA GLY A 94 10.78 6.62 22.59
C GLY A 94 10.72 8.15 22.61
N ALA A 95 11.30 8.86 21.64
CA ALA A 95 11.22 10.31 21.56
C ALA A 95 9.95 10.75 20.82
N ARG A 96 9.35 11.85 21.28
CA ARG A 96 8.22 12.48 20.58
C ARG A 96 8.66 13.03 19.22
N ALA A 97 7.86 12.77 18.19
CA ALA A 97 8.11 13.24 16.83
C ALA A 97 7.18 14.41 16.47
N ASP A 98 7.58 15.62 16.86
CA ASP A 98 6.82 16.85 16.57
C ASP A 98 7.21 17.41 15.20
N PHE A 99 6.72 16.76 14.15
CA PHE A 99 6.84 17.27 12.78
C PHE A 99 5.90 18.44 12.53
N SER A 100 6.24 19.28 11.54
CA SER A 100 5.35 20.34 11.13
C SER A 100 4.04 19.80 10.54
N PRO A 101 2.89 20.44 10.83
CA PRO A 101 1.60 20.03 10.26
C PRO A 101 1.61 19.99 8.73
N GLU A 102 2.35 20.90 8.09
CA GLU A 102 2.48 20.94 6.64
C GLU A 102 3.23 19.73 6.08
N PHE A 103 4.28 19.27 6.78
CA PHE A 103 4.99 18.05 6.38
C PHE A 103 4.10 16.82 6.54
N LEU A 104 3.45 16.66 7.70
CA LEU A 104 2.52 15.55 7.97
C LEU A 104 1.38 15.52 6.95
N PHE A 105 0.75 16.66 6.68
CA PHE A 105 -0.34 16.76 5.71
C PHE A 105 0.12 16.44 4.28
N SER A 106 1.30 16.92 3.87
CA SER A 106 1.85 16.63 2.55
C SER A 106 2.11 15.14 2.33
N ARG A 107 2.47 14.42 3.39
CA ARG A 107 2.65 12.96 3.35
C ARG A 107 1.33 12.21 3.42
N ALA A 108 0.38 12.69 4.24
CA ALA A 108 -0.93 12.06 4.38
C ALA A 108 -1.77 12.12 3.10
N VAL A 109 -1.68 13.19 2.32
CA VAL A 109 -2.54 13.37 1.13
C VAL A 109 -1.79 13.04 -0.15
N ARG A 110 -2.39 12.19 -0.99
CA ARG A 110 -1.92 11.92 -2.36
C ARG A 110 -3.05 12.12 -3.34
N VAL A 111 -2.88 13.08 -4.26
CA VAL A 111 -3.85 13.36 -5.32
C VAL A 111 -3.44 12.58 -6.57
N ILE A 112 -4.38 11.83 -7.13
CA ILE A 112 -4.20 11.00 -8.32
C ILE A 112 -5.06 11.58 -9.45
N PRO A 113 -4.47 12.00 -10.57
CA PRO A 113 -5.25 12.48 -11.70
C PRO A 113 -6.02 11.32 -12.34
N ILE A 114 -7.29 11.56 -12.67
CA ILE A 114 -8.14 10.58 -13.35
C ILE A 114 -8.33 11.01 -14.80
N ASN A 115 -7.97 10.12 -15.73
CA ASN A 115 -8.21 10.26 -17.15
C ASN A 115 -8.45 8.88 -17.79
N ASP A 116 -8.97 8.88 -19.02
CA ASP A 116 -9.37 7.64 -19.69
C ASP A 116 -8.20 6.67 -19.91
N ALA A 117 -6.98 7.20 -20.13
CA ALA A 117 -5.78 6.38 -20.29
C ALA A 117 -5.37 5.72 -18.97
N SER A 118 -5.38 6.45 -17.84
CA SER A 118 -5.08 5.89 -16.52
C SER A 118 -6.13 4.89 -16.06
N ILE A 119 -7.40 5.13 -16.40
CA ILE A 119 -8.50 4.18 -16.18
C ILE A 119 -8.23 2.88 -16.95
N THR A 120 -7.96 2.97 -18.25
CA THR A 120 -7.74 1.79 -19.12
C THR A 120 -6.58 0.93 -18.61
N VAL A 121 -5.48 1.55 -18.18
CA VAL A 121 -4.34 0.83 -17.60
C VAL A 121 -4.74 0.09 -16.33
N ALA A 122 -5.45 0.75 -15.42
CA ALA A 122 -5.86 0.17 -14.15
C ALA A 122 -6.87 -0.98 -14.32
N THR A 123 -7.88 -0.81 -15.18
CA THR A 123 -8.86 -1.87 -15.45
C THR A 123 -8.22 -3.07 -16.13
N GLY A 124 -7.28 -2.86 -17.05
CA GLY A 124 -6.54 -3.96 -17.66
C GLY A 124 -5.68 -4.75 -16.67
N ALA A 125 -5.04 -4.06 -15.71
CA ALA A 125 -4.32 -4.73 -14.63
C ALA A 125 -5.27 -5.51 -13.70
N PHE A 126 -6.43 -4.92 -13.39
CA PHE A 126 -7.48 -5.59 -12.61
C PHE A 126 -7.97 -6.86 -13.30
N ASP A 127 -8.29 -6.79 -14.60
CA ASP A 127 -8.73 -7.94 -15.40
C ASP A 127 -7.67 -9.05 -15.40
N GLN A 128 -6.38 -8.70 -15.50
CA GLN A 128 -5.28 -9.67 -15.44
C GLN A 128 -5.20 -10.36 -14.06
N THR A 129 -5.36 -9.60 -12.97
CA THR A 129 -5.41 -10.16 -11.62
C THR A 129 -6.61 -11.10 -11.46
N VAL A 130 -7.79 -10.71 -11.93
CA VAL A 130 -9.00 -11.56 -11.90
C VAL A 130 -8.79 -12.84 -12.71
N ALA A 131 -8.28 -12.75 -13.93
CA ALA A 131 -8.00 -13.93 -14.75
C ALA A 131 -6.99 -14.88 -14.08
N SER A 132 -6.00 -14.34 -13.37
CA SER A 132 -5.03 -15.12 -12.61
C SER A 132 -5.70 -15.86 -11.44
N ILE A 133 -6.58 -15.17 -10.71
CA ILE A 133 -7.39 -15.75 -9.63
C ILE A 133 -8.29 -16.87 -10.16
N GLU A 134 -9.03 -16.62 -11.24
CA GLU A 134 -9.93 -17.61 -11.84
C GLU A 134 -9.18 -18.85 -12.32
N THR A 135 -7.98 -18.66 -12.89
CA THR A 135 -7.09 -19.76 -13.28
C THR A 135 -6.66 -20.58 -12.06
N CYS A 136 -6.27 -19.93 -10.96
CA CYS A 136 -5.88 -20.63 -9.73
C CYS A 136 -7.05 -21.45 -9.16
N VAL A 137 -8.24 -20.85 -9.10
CA VAL A 137 -9.48 -21.51 -8.64
C VAL A 137 -9.82 -22.72 -9.53
N GLN A 138 -9.70 -22.60 -10.85
CA GLN A 138 -9.94 -23.73 -11.75
C GLN A 138 -8.94 -24.87 -11.52
N LEU A 139 -7.66 -24.54 -11.31
CA LEU A 139 -6.62 -25.55 -11.06
C LEU A 139 -6.85 -26.28 -9.73
N GLU A 140 -7.42 -25.62 -8.72
CA GLU A 140 -7.74 -26.24 -7.43
C GLU A 140 -8.66 -27.45 -7.56
N GLU A 141 -9.56 -27.48 -8.54
CA GLU A 141 -10.48 -28.61 -8.75
C GLU A 141 -9.75 -29.94 -8.99
N THR A 142 -8.51 -29.87 -9.48
CA THR A 142 -7.68 -31.03 -9.80
C THR A 142 -6.42 -31.16 -8.94
N ALA A 143 -6.09 -30.11 -8.17
CA ALA A 143 -4.92 -30.10 -7.32
C ALA A 143 -5.15 -30.83 -6.00
N VAL A 144 -4.08 -31.33 -5.41
CA VAL A 144 -4.13 -31.99 -4.09
C VAL A 144 -4.05 -30.96 -2.96
N SER A 145 -3.49 -29.78 -3.23
CA SER A 145 -3.33 -28.70 -2.27
C SER A 145 -3.39 -27.33 -2.93
N ILE A 146 -3.95 -26.35 -2.21
CA ILE A 146 -3.98 -24.93 -2.59
C ILE A 146 -2.57 -24.35 -2.84
N LEU A 147 -1.55 -24.88 -2.16
CA LEU A 147 -0.16 -24.45 -2.32
C LEU A 147 0.44 -24.84 -3.69
N GLN A 148 -0.23 -25.71 -4.45
CA GLN A 148 0.19 -26.09 -5.80
C GLN A 148 -0.36 -25.16 -6.87
N THR A 149 -1.41 -24.40 -6.55
CA THR A 149 -2.17 -23.58 -7.51
C THR A 149 -1.98 -22.10 -7.25
N TRP A 150 -1.81 -21.68 -6.01
CA TRP A 150 -1.55 -20.30 -5.64
C TRP A 150 -0.07 -20.07 -5.41
N VAL A 151 0.49 -19.11 -6.14
CA VAL A 151 1.88 -18.68 -5.99
C VAL A 151 2.01 -17.86 -4.71
N ASP A 152 2.96 -18.21 -3.86
CA ASP A 152 3.29 -17.39 -2.71
C ASP A 152 3.95 -16.08 -3.14
N ASP A 153 3.55 -14.96 -2.53
CA ASP A 153 4.25 -13.67 -2.68
C ASP A 153 4.90 -13.26 -1.35
N CYS A 154 5.91 -14.03 -0.93
CA CYS A 154 6.64 -13.78 0.31
C CYS A 154 7.72 -12.69 0.20
N LYS A 155 7.46 -11.62 -0.56
CA LYS A 155 8.38 -10.47 -0.68
C LYS A 155 8.28 -9.49 0.49
N ASP A 156 7.10 -9.40 1.11
CA ASP A 156 6.83 -8.50 2.23
C ASP A 156 6.54 -9.28 3.53
N ALA A 157 7.30 -8.98 4.57
CA ALA A 157 7.18 -9.65 5.85
C ALA A 157 5.84 -9.39 6.54
N LYS A 158 5.24 -8.21 6.36
CA LYS A 158 3.94 -7.88 6.97
C LYS A 158 2.82 -8.69 6.32
N THR A 159 2.84 -8.82 5.00
CA THR A 159 1.91 -9.66 4.23
C THR A 159 2.03 -11.12 4.65
N CYS A 160 3.24 -11.63 4.82
CA CYS A 160 3.46 -12.97 5.36
C CYS A 160 2.93 -13.14 6.79
N ALA A 161 3.18 -12.16 7.67
CA ALA A 161 2.68 -12.20 9.04
C ALA A 161 1.15 -12.20 9.08
N ALA A 162 0.46 -11.45 8.22
CA ALA A 162 -1.00 -11.44 8.16
C ALA A 162 -1.60 -12.68 7.45
N CYS A 163 -0.79 -13.52 6.80
CA CYS A 163 -1.27 -14.64 6.00
C CYS A 163 -1.57 -15.87 6.86
N ASP A 164 -2.81 -16.36 6.81
CA ASP A 164 -3.23 -17.56 7.55
C ASP A 164 -2.47 -18.83 7.12
N PHE A 165 -1.99 -18.88 5.88
CA PHE A 165 -1.21 -20.00 5.34
C PHE A 165 0.28 -19.96 5.71
N ARG A 166 0.76 -18.93 6.42
CA ARG A 166 2.20 -18.74 6.75
C ARG A 166 2.85 -19.98 7.38
N TYR A 167 2.10 -20.73 8.19
CA TYR A 167 2.59 -21.94 8.86
C TYR A 167 2.81 -23.13 7.92
N PHE A 168 2.29 -23.09 6.70
CA PHE A 168 2.43 -24.16 5.70
C PHE A 168 3.05 -23.65 4.39
N CYS A 169 3.35 -22.36 4.30
CA CYS A 169 3.91 -21.72 3.12
C CYS A 169 5.43 -21.95 3.05
N GLU A 170 5.89 -22.63 2.01
CA GLU A 170 7.33 -22.82 1.75
C GLU A 170 8.04 -21.47 1.53
N GLY A 171 7.34 -20.49 0.94
CA GLY A 171 7.84 -19.12 0.80
C GLY A 171 8.15 -18.45 2.12
N TYR A 172 7.31 -18.64 3.13
CA TYR A 172 7.55 -18.15 4.48
C TYR A 172 8.82 -18.77 5.08
N GLN A 173 9.02 -20.08 4.89
CA GLN A 173 10.25 -20.75 5.34
C GLN A 173 11.51 -20.23 4.65
N ARG A 174 11.43 -19.91 3.34
CA ARG A 174 12.57 -19.36 2.58
C ARG A 174 13.09 -18.05 3.16
N THR A 175 12.26 -17.31 3.88
CA THR A 175 12.66 -16.06 4.55
C THR A 175 13.37 -16.26 5.90
N GLY A 176 13.55 -17.52 6.33
CA GLY A 176 14.27 -17.87 7.57
C GLY A 176 13.37 -18.04 8.80
N ASN A 177 12.05 -17.91 8.64
CA ASN A 177 11.07 -18.11 9.71
C ASN A 177 10.77 -19.60 9.92
N LYS A 178 10.63 -20.05 11.18
CA LYS A 178 10.32 -21.44 11.50
C LYS A 178 8.81 -21.68 11.54
N ILE A 179 8.38 -22.82 11.01
CA ILE A 179 6.98 -23.27 11.12
C ILE A 179 6.66 -23.57 12.58
N GLY A 180 5.58 -22.97 13.10
CA GLY A 180 4.97 -23.33 14.39
C GLY A 180 5.56 -22.64 15.62
N GLU A 181 6.50 -21.71 15.46
CA GLU A 181 6.81 -20.73 16.53
C GLU A 181 5.73 -19.64 16.49
N GLU A 182 5.18 -19.26 17.66
CA GLU A 182 4.42 -18.01 17.76
C GLU A 182 5.35 -16.89 17.34
N ASP A 183 4.93 -16.13 16.33
CA ASP A 183 5.72 -15.01 15.86
C ASP A 183 5.98 -14.08 17.06
N THR A 184 7.27 -13.81 17.34
CA THR A 184 7.66 -12.62 18.10
C THR A 184 7.58 -11.41 17.18
N VAL A 185 6.42 -11.23 16.53
CA VAL A 185 6.07 -9.95 15.97
C VAL A 185 5.81 -9.10 17.21
N GLN A 186 6.76 -8.23 17.55
CA GLN A 186 6.40 -7.06 18.33
C GLN A 186 5.34 -6.36 17.50
N ASP A 187 4.09 -6.53 17.89
CA ASP A 187 2.96 -5.76 17.40
C ASP A 187 3.28 -4.28 17.68
N GLU A 188 4.00 -3.65 16.76
CA GLU A 188 4.05 -2.20 16.64
C GLU A 188 2.70 -1.75 16.09
N ILE A 189 1.71 -1.73 16.99
CA ILE A 189 0.48 -0.93 16.87
C ILE A 189 0.83 0.51 17.25
#